data_AF-A0A952V4Z8-F1
#
_entry.id   AF-A0A952V4Z8-F1
#
_cell.length_a   1.000
_cell.length_b   1.000
_cell.length_c   1.000
_cell.angle_alpha   90.00
_cell.angle_beta   90.00
_cell.angle_gamma   90.00
#
_symmetry.space_group_name_H-M   'P 1'
#
loop_
_entity.id
_entity.type
_entity.pdbx_description
1 polymer ?
#
loop_
_entity_poly.entity_id
_entity_poly.type
_entity_poly.pdbx_seq_one_letter_code
_entity_poly.pdbx_strand_id
1 'polypeptide(L)'
;MSRKKKIIIGASALVVLLAVILIAIFATRKDVPEVQVVKLEVKPELRSTVVSSGEVRPIQFQNITSEVQGRIEEIFVQEGQLVQKGAPLVRLDPNQLESSTDAQLAALQTAQNDIRSTESQVAAANNQLAQAQQQLNIAQVAVDNARQGVVTAQTEVDRAEVELNAANRELRRNEQLLESGVIARSEFDSARDRVENARVSLNTAKARLESQRISVRDATARVNQQQIAVRDARRAVDTANINVRSSQSRADQQAAVLRGQRNQRDKTLQIAPISGVIAEIPSRVGTFAVAGLSTTPLMTIADMSTINVEVKVDETEIDRVSVGQPAKIKVDAFGDAEIEGEVTQKTPLAVGKSQTSGGLSTNINVQEAKEFRVVIQLKNLPEELQNGLRPGMSATATITTQTAQNVIAVPLQAVVEKRPDAGASPSPSPQGNGPEPADRPKPIKGVYVLEDNKVKFVEVETGITGESDIQITAGLSEGQEVITGPSRVLNTLKEGTVVKKQAAPQRAGS
;
A
#
# COMPACT_ATOMS: atom_id res chain seq x y z
N MET A 1 51.72 56.36 -83.43
CA MET A 1 51.49 55.10 -84.16
C MET A 1 51.91 55.26 -85.62
N SER A 2 52.92 54.50 -86.07
CA SER A 2 53.17 54.18 -87.48
C SER A 2 52.01 53.33 -88.03
N ARG A 3 51.72 53.35 -89.34
CA ARG A 3 50.58 52.66 -89.99
C ARG A 3 50.43 51.18 -89.57
N LYS A 4 51.51 50.52 -89.15
CA LYS A 4 51.50 49.15 -88.59
C LYS A 4 50.78 49.01 -87.23
N LYS A 5 50.82 50.02 -86.35
CA LYS A 5 50.14 49.96 -85.04
C LYS A 5 48.62 50.11 -85.14
N LYS A 6 48.09 50.81 -86.16
CA LYS A 6 46.62 50.96 -86.34
C LYS A 6 45.96 49.65 -86.80
N ILE A 7 46.65 48.85 -87.60
CA ILE A 7 46.18 47.54 -88.07
C ILE A 7 46.19 46.52 -86.92
N ILE A 8 47.20 46.56 -86.05
CA ILE A 8 47.30 45.67 -84.88
C ILE A 8 46.20 45.97 -83.86
N ILE A 9 45.87 47.26 -83.62
CA ILE A 9 44.77 47.62 -82.71
C ILE A 9 43.39 47.30 -83.30
N GLY A 10 43.20 47.45 -84.62
CA GLY A 10 41.98 47.04 -85.30
C GLY A 10 41.76 45.52 -85.27
N ALA A 11 42.81 44.74 -85.48
CA ALA A 11 42.76 43.28 -85.42
C ALA A 11 42.55 42.77 -83.98
N SER A 12 43.18 43.38 -82.98
CA SER A 12 42.97 43.01 -81.58
C SER A 12 41.55 43.35 -81.09
N ALA A 13 40.98 44.47 -81.53
CA ALA A 13 39.60 44.83 -81.20
C ALA A 13 38.59 43.84 -81.83
N LEU A 14 38.83 43.38 -83.07
CA LEU A 14 37.97 42.41 -83.73
C LEU A 14 38.02 41.02 -83.07
N VAL A 15 39.21 40.58 -82.66
CA VAL A 15 39.40 39.29 -81.96
C VAL A 15 38.78 39.33 -80.56
N VAL A 16 38.91 40.44 -79.84
CA VAL A 16 38.24 40.61 -78.54
C VAL A 16 36.72 40.64 -78.71
N LEU A 17 36.21 41.29 -79.75
CA LEU A 17 34.77 41.36 -80.00
C LEU A 17 34.18 40.01 -80.45
N LEU A 18 34.91 39.24 -81.26
CA LEU A 18 34.56 37.84 -81.59
C LEU A 18 34.64 36.92 -80.37
N ALA A 19 35.63 37.10 -79.49
CA ALA A 19 35.74 36.36 -78.24
C ALA A 19 34.57 36.71 -77.30
N VAL A 20 34.17 37.97 -77.20
CA VAL A 20 33.01 38.40 -76.39
C VAL A 20 31.70 37.84 -76.96
N ILE A 21 31.53 37.80 -78.29
CA ILE A 21 30.36 37.20 -78.93
C ILE A 21 30.35 35.67 -78.75
N LEU A 22 31.49 34.99 -78.89
CA LEU A 22 31.60 33.55 -78.64
C LEU A 22 31.35 33.22 -77.17
N ILE A 23 31.87 34.03 -76.23
CA ILE A 23 31.61 33.87 -74.79
C ILE A 23 30.13 34.14 -74.48
N ALA A 24 29.49 35.12 -75.14
CA ALA A 24 28.06 35.38 -74.97
C ALA A 24 27.18 34.25 -75.53
N ILE A 25 27.51 33.68 -76.69
CA ILE A 25 26.77 32.56 -77.29
C ILE A 25 26.98 31.29 -76.45
N PHE A 26 28.18 31.04 -75.93
CA PHE A 26 28.44 29.89 -75.05
C PHE A 26 27.77 30.03 -73.68
N ALA A 27 27.66 31.27 -73.16
CA ALA A 27 26.96 31.56 -71.91
C ALA A 27 25.42 31.46 -72.00
N THR A 28 24.85 31.28 -73.20
CA THR A 28 23.39 31.15 -73.39
C THR A 28 22.90 29.70 -73.48
N ARG A 29 23.77 28.69 -73.29
CA ARG A 29 23.29 27.32 -73.01
C ARG A 29 22.69 27.29 -71.62
N LYS A 30 21.37 27.44 -71.53
CA LYS A 30 20.60 27.11 -70.32
C LYS A 30 20.89 25.64 -69.99
N ASP A 31 21.65 25.40 -68.93
CA ASP A 31 21.79 24.08 -68.32
C ASP A 31 20.39 23.57 -67.97
N VAL A 32 19.95 22.51 -68.64
CA VAL A 32 18.66 21.87 -68.38
C VAL A 32 18.82 21.08 -67.08
N PRO A 33 18.04 21.34 -66.03
CA PRO A 33 18.20 20.65 -64.76
C PRO A 33 17.90 19.15 -64.91
N GLU A 34 18.83 18.32 -64.45
CA GLU A 34 18.63 16.87 -64.34
C GLU A 34 17.86 16.56 -63.05
N VAL A 35 16.82 15.73 -63.19
CA VAL A 35 15.95 15.38 -62.07
C VAL A 35 15.75 13.87 -61.97
N GLN A 36 15.58 13.39 -60.75
CA GLN A 36 15.23 12.00 -60.46
C GLN A 36 13.71 11.87 -60.35
N VAL A 37 13.16 10.84 -60.98
CA VAL A 37 11.73 10.54 -60.97
C VAL A 37 11.46 9.16 -60.38
N VAL A 38 10.40 9.07 -59.60
CA VAL A 38 9.86 7.81 -59.06
C VAL A 38 8.42 7.68 -59.51
N LYS A 39 8.09 6.51 -60.05
CA LYS A 39 6.71 6.17 -60.38
C LYS A 39 5.96 5.85 -59.09
N LEU A 40 4.80 6.47 -58.88
CA LEU A 40 3.98 6.23 -57.70
C LEU A 40 3.31 4.86 -57.77
N GLU A 41 3.48 4.08 -56.72
CA GLU A 41 2.85 2.79 -56.51
C GLU A 41 2.04 2.83 -55.21
N VAL A 42 0.92 2.12 -55.18
CA VAL A 42 0.13 1.96 -53.96
C VAL A 42 0.89 1.03 -53.02
N LYS A 43 1.30 1.55 -51.87
CA LYS A 43 1.87 0.71 -50.82
C LYS A 43 0.74 0.05 -50.04
N PRO A 44 0.84 -1.27 -49.75
CA PRO A 44 -0.20 -1.98 -49.02
C PRO A 44 -0.39 -1.43 -47.61
N GLU A 45 0.70 -0.96 -46.98
CA GLU A 45 0.66 -0.39 -45.63
C GLU A 45 1.75 0.67 -45.45
N LEU A 46 1.40 1.77 -44.77
CA LEU A 46 2.33 2.79 -44.28
C LEU A 46 2.10 2.99 -42.78
N ARG A 47 3.15 2.81 -41.99
CA ARG A 47 3.12 2.96 -40.53
C ARG A 47 3.90 4.20 -40.13
N SER A 48 3.34 4.98 -39.21
CA SER A 48 4.06 6.05 -38.54
C SER A 48 4.55 5.55 -37.19
N THR A 49 5.86 5.53 -37.02
CA THR A 49 6.50 4.99 -35.82
C THR A 49 7.23 6.09 -35.06
N VAL A 50 7.18 6.00 -33.75
CA VAL A 50 7.98 6.80 -32.82
C VAL A 50 9.02 5.87 -32.20
N VAL A 51 10.29 6.20 -32.36
CA VAL A 51 11.41 5.42 -31.82
C VAL A 51 11.98 6.18 -30.63
N SER A 52 12.03 5.53 -29.49
CA SER A 52 12.56 6.14 -28.27
C SER A 52 13.25 5.10 -27.40
N SER A 53 14.24 5.55 -26.63
CA SER A 53 14.97 4.73 -25.68
C SER A 53 14.28 4.73 -24.31
N GLY A 54 14.43 3.62 -23.62
CA GLY A 54 13.83 3.37 -22.32
C GLY A 54 14.60 2.35 -21.51
N GLU A 55 14.04 2.01 -20.36
CA GLU A 55 14.59 1.03 -19.44
C GLU A 55 13.51 0.01 -19.00
N VAL A 56 13.93 -1.23 -18.82
CA VAL A 56 13.09 -2.30 -18.30
C VAL A 56 12.83 -2.07 -16.81
N ARG A 57 11.57 -1.94 -16.43
CA ARG A 57 11.13 -1.78 -15.04
C ARG A 57 10.12 -2.87 -14.63
N PRO A 58 10.25 -3.42 -13.41
CA PRO A 58 9.20 -4.26 -12.83
C PRO A 58 7.92 -3.45 -12.60
N ILE A 59 6.81 -4.14 -12.31
CA ILE A 59 5.60 -3.46 -11.82
C ILE A 59 5.90 -2.70 -10.52
N GLN A 60 6.63 -3.33 -9.61
CA GLN A 60 6.87 -2.81 -8.28
C GLN A 60 8.27 -3.18 -7.78
N PHE A 61 8.93 -2.20 -7.17
CA PHE A 61 10.08 -2.42 -6.31
C PHE A 61 9.62 -2.41 -4.86
N GLN A 62 10.03 -3.42 -4.10
CA GLN A 62 9.82 -3.48 -2.66
C GLN A 62 11.17 -3.40 -1.96
N ASN A 63 11.40 -2.26 -1.31
CA ASN A 63 12.57 -2.08 -0.46
C ASN A 63 12.32 -2.81 0.86
N ILE A 64 13.20 -3.73 1.20
CA ILE A 64 13.19 -4.48 2.44
C ILE A 64 14.17 -3.78 3.39
N THR A 65 13.64 -3.26 4.49
CA THR A 65 14.42 -2.55 5.50
C THR A 65 14.41 -3.34 6.81
N SER A 66 15.37 -3.07 7.67
CA SER A 66 15.45 -3.74 8.97
C SER A 66 14.36 -3.24 9.91
N GLU A 67 13.49 -4.15 10.37
CA GLU A 67 12.46 -3.83 11.38
C GLU A 67 12.98 -3.90 12.82
N VAL A 68 14.10 -4.59 13.03
CA VAL A 68 14.79 -4.68 14.33
C VAL A 68 16.24 -4.27 14.17
N GLN A 69 16.84 -3.80 15.26
CA GLN A 69 18.26 -3.47 15.29
C GLN A 69 19.08 -4.73 15.60
N GLY A 70 20.23 -4.89 14.93
CA GLY A 70 21.09 -6.05 15.12
C GLY A 70 22.21 -6.12 14.10
N ARG A 71 23.21 -6.97 14.36
CA ARG A 71 24.26 -7.24 13.38
C ARG A 71 23.76 -8.25 12.36
N ILE A 72 24.00 -8.01 11.08
CA ILE A 72 23.70 -8.98 10.02
C ILE A 72 24.66 -10.16 10.17
N GLU A 73 24.12 -11.33 10.51
CA GLU A 73 24.88 -12.57 10.68
C GLU A 73 25.06 -13.27 9.32
N GLU A 74 24.00 -13.33 8.53
CA GLU A 74 23.98 -14.10 7.28
C GLU A 74 22.97 -13.51 6.27
N ILE A 75 23.34 -13.55 4.99
CA ILE A 75 22.47 -13.21 3.85
C ILE A 75 22.33 -14.48 3.01
N PHE A 76 21.10 -14.98 2.86
CA PHE A 76 20.80 -16.28 2.22
C PHE A 76 20.67 -16.20 0.70
N VAL A 77 20.62 -14.99 0.15
CA VAL A 77 20.30 -14.73 -1.25
C VAL A 77 21.39 -13.92 -1.95
N GLN A 78 21.43 -14.04 -3.27
CA GLN A 78 22.36 -13.31 -4.14
C GLN A 78 21.61 -12.36 -5.06
N GLU A 79 22.29 -11.30 -5.51
CA GLU A 79 21.76 -10.38 -6.51
C GLU A 79 21.42 -11.13 -7.80
N GLY A 80 20.25 -10.84 -8.38
CA GLY A 80 19.73 -11.52 -9.58
C GLY A 80 19.09 -12.88 -9.34
N GLN A 81 19.05 -13.39 -8.10
CA GLN A 81 18.37 -14.63 -7.75
C GLN A 81 16.85 -14.44 -7.69
N LEU A 82 16.10 -15.43 -8.19
CA LEU A 82 14.65 -15.50 -8.06
C LEU A 82 14.29 -16.03 -6.66
N VAL A 83 13.44 -15.30 -5.94
CA VAL A 83 12.93 -15.68 -4.61
C VAL A 83 11.43 -15.81 -4.64
N GLN A 84 10.91 -16.76 -3.86
CA GLN A 84 9.47 -16.92 -3.64
C GLN A 84 9.06 -16.20 -2.35
N LYS A 85 7.80 -15.76 -2.31
CA LYS A 85 7.19 -15.23 -1.08
C LYS A 85 7.39 -16.20 0.09
N GLY A 86 7.91 -15.69 1.20
CA GLY A 86 8.21 -16.44 2.42
C GLY A 86 9.63 -17.01 2.49
N ALA A 87 10.43 -16.92 1.42
CA ALA A 87 11.82 -17.37 1.46
C ALA A 87 12.65 -16.53 2.46
N PRO A 88 13.58 -17.17 3.22
CA PRO A 88 14.47 -16.45 4.11
C PRO A 88 15.48 -15.62 3.30
N LEU A 89 15.69 -14.37 3.72
CA LEU A 89 16.54 -13.41 3.01
C LEU A 89 17.78 -13.05 3.80
N VAL A 90 17.59 -12.57 5.03
CA VAL A 90 18.66 -12.10 5.92
C VAL A 90 18.37 -12.54 7.34
N ARG A 91 19.40 -12.95 8.06
CA ARG A 91 19.34 -13.24 9.50
C ARG A 91 20.19 -12.22 10.26
N LEU A 92 19.56 -11.55 11.22
CA LEU A 92 20.23 -10.69 12.20
C LEU A 92 20.53 -11.48 13.46
N ASP A 93 21.57 -11.08 14.19
CA ASP A 93 21.97 -11.67 15.47
C ASP A 93 20.80 -11.63 16.48
N PRO A 94 20.24 -12.79 16.87
CA PRO A 94 19.10 -12.85 17.76
C PRO A 94 19.49 -12.82 19.24
N ASN A 95 20.77 -12.94 19.60
CA ASN A 95 21.21 -13.26 20.97
C ASN A 95 20.64 -12.31 22.04
N GLN A 96 20.60 -11.00 21.74
CA GLN A 96 20.06 -10.00 22.66
C GLN A 96 18.54 -10.12 22.83
N LEU A 97 17.81 -10.37 21.74
CA LEU A 97 16.35 -10.53 21.75
C LEU A 97 15.93 -11.88 22.33
N GLU A 98 16.72 -12.93 22.11
CA GLU A 98 16.55 -14.24 22.72
C GLU A 98 16.74 -14.16 24.25
N SER A 99 17.83 -13.55 24.71
CA SER A 99 18.06 -13.31 26.14
C SER A 99 16.91 -12.50 26.79
N SER A 100 16.38 -11.51 26.08
CA SER A 100 15.22 -10.74 26.56
C SER A 100 13.93 -11.57 26.58
N THR A 101 13.73 -12.42 25.56
CA THR A 101 12.59 -13.34 25.48
C THR A 101 12.61 -14.36 26.62
N ASP A 102 13.78 -14.93 26.93
CA ASP A 102 13.97 -15.88 28.02
C ASP A 102 13.73 -15.23 29.39
N ALA A 103 14.23 -14.01 29.60
CA ALA A 103 13.94 -13.24 30.80
C ALA A 103 12.42 -13.03 30.98
N GLN A 104 11.69 -12.72 29.89
CA GLN A 104 10.24 -12.54 29.97
C GLN A 104 9.46 -13.84 30.11
N LEU A 105 9.98 -14.94 29.59
CA LEU A 105 9.43 -16.27 29.82
C LEU A 105 9.56 -16.67 31.29
N ALA A 106 10.71 -16.42 31.92
CA ALA A 106 10.93 -16.68 33.34
C ALA A 106 10.00 -15.81 34.23
N ALA A 107 9.81 -14.55 33.86
CA ALA A 107 8.85 -13.68 34.54
C ALA A 107 7.39 -14.15 34.38
N LEU A 108 6.99 -14.69 33.21
CA LEU A 108 5.68 -15.31 33.03
C LEU A 108 5.51 -16.54 33.93
N GLN A 109 6.54 -17.38 34.00
CA GLN A 109 6.54 -18.56 34.87
C GLN A 109 6.41 -18.16 36.35
N THR A 110 7.03 -17.06 36.76
CA THR A 110 6.90 -16.52 38.12
C THR A 110 5.46 -16.07 38.39
N ALA A 111 4.85 -15.34 37.45
CA ALA A 111 3.44 -14.94 37.55
C ALA A 111 2.48 -16.15 37.59
N GLN A 112 2.79 -17.23 36.86
CA GLN A 112 2.04 -18.49 36.94
C GLN A 112 2.17 -19.19 38.30
N ASN A 113 3.36 -19.15 38.90
CA ASN A 113 3.56 -19.68 40.26
C ASN A 113 2.80 -18.83 41.30
N ASP A 114 2.74 -17.52 41.11
CA ASP A 114 1.93 -16.63 41.96
C ASP A 114 0.44 -16.98 41.90
N ILE A 115 -0.10 -17.31 40.72
CA ILE A 115 -1.48 -17.79 40.59
C ILE A 115 -1.69 -19.02 41.46
N ARG A 116 -0.83 -20.04 41.34
CA ARG A 116 -0.92 -21.28 42.15
C ARG A 116 -0.84 -21.00 43.66
N SER A 117 0.02 -20.05 44.06
CA SER A 117 0.12 -19.60 45.45
C SER A 117 -1.19 -18.96 45.93
N THR A 118 -1.78 -18.08 45.13
CA THR A 118 -3.08 -17.45 45.46
C THR A 118 -4.26 -18.42 45.43
N GLU A 119 -4.26 -19.41 44.54
CA GLU A 119 -5.26 -20.48 44.52
C GLU A 119 -5.19 -21.33 45.81
N SER A 120 -3.98 -21.60 46.28
CA SER A 120 -3.76 -22.29 47.56
C SER A 120 -4.29 -21.47 48.74
N GLN A 121 -4.20 -20.13 48.68
CA GLN A 121 -4.81 -19.25 49.68
C GLN A 121 -6.34 -19.29 49.65
N VAL A 122 -6.96 -19.37 48.46
CA VAL A 122 -8.42 -19.56 48.34
C VAL A 122 -8.84 -20.89 48.96
N ALA A 123 -8.09 -21.96 48.71
CA ALA A 123 -8.36 -23.27 49.34
C ALA A 123 -8.28 -23.19 50.88
N ALA A 124 -7.26 -22.51 51.42
CA ALA A 124 -7.15 -22.29 52.86
C ALA A 124 -8.33 -21.47 53.44
N ALA A 125 -8.75 -20.39 52.75
CA ALA A 125 -9.90 -19.58 53.15
C ALA A 125 -11.21 -20.38 53.10
N ASN A 126 -11.39 -21.24 52.10
CA ASN A 126 -12.55 -22.13 51.99
C ASN A 126 -12.60 -23.12 53.16
N ASN A 127 -11.45 -23.68 53.56
CA ASN A 127 -11.38 -24.56 54.73
C ASN A 127 -11.79 -23.82 56.02
N GLN A 128 -11.37 -22.56 56.19
CA GLN A 128 -11.79 -21.74 57.32
C GLN A 128 -13.29 -21.45 57.32
N LEU A 129 -13.88 -21.17 56.14
CA LEU A 129 -15.32 -20.98 55.99
C LEU A 129 -16.10 -22.25 56.36
N ALA A 130 -15.64 -23.42 55.91
CA ALA A 130 -16.26 -24.69 56.25
C ALA A 130 -16.23 -24.96 57.77
N GLN A 131 -15.10 -24.66 58.43
CA GLN A 131 -14.97 -24.77 59.89
C GLN A 131 -15.94 -23.81 60.62
N ALA A 132 -16.06 -22.56 60.17
CA ALA A 132 -16.98 -21.60 60.75
C ALA A 132 -18.45 -22.03 60.58
N GLN A 133 -18.81 -22.58 59.42
CA GLN A 133 -20.15 -23.11 59.16
C GLN A 133 -20.48 -24.31 60.05
N GLN A 134 -19.51 -25.19 60.30
CA GLN A 134 -19.68 -26.30 61.23
C GLN A 134 -19.95 -25.80 62.66
N GLN A 135 -19.23 -24.77 63.12
CA GLN A 135 -19.44 -24.16 64.44
C GLN A 135 -20.81 -23.48 64.56
N LEU A 136 -21.26 -22.82 63.49
CA LEU A 136 -22.61 -22.25 63.43
C LEU A 136 -23.68 -23.34 63.54
N ASN A 137 -23.52 -24.47 62.85
CA ASN A 137 -24.45 -25.59 62.94
C ASN A 137 -24.52 -26.15 64.37
N ILE A 138 -23.37 -26.34 65.03
CA ILE A 138 -23.32 -26.77 66.44
C ILE A 138 -24.04 -25.78 67.36
N ALA A 139 -23.85 -24.46 67.14
CA ALA A 139 -24.53 -23.44 67.91
C ALA A 139 -26.05 -23.44 67.67
N GLN A 140 -26.48 -23.72 66.44
CA GLN A 140 -27.90 -23.85 66.08
C GLN A 140 -28.56 -25.00 66.84
N VAL A 141 -27.92 -26.18 66.85
CA VAL A 141 -28.37 -27.36 67.61
C VAL A 141 -28.45 -27.05 69.11
N ALA A 142 -27.52 -26.26 69.66
CA ALA A 142 -27.56 -25.85 71.05
C ALA A 142 -28.78 -24.97 71.38
N VAL A 143 -29.19 -24.07 70.46
CA VAL A 143 -30.43 -23.29 70.61
C VAL A 143 -31.65 -24.20 70.63
N ASP A 144 -31.70 -25.20 69.75
CA ASP A 144 -32.83 -26.13 69.69
C ASP A 144 -32.93 -26.96 70.99
N ASN A 145 -31.81 -27.42 71.54
CA ASN A 145 -31.78 -28.10 72.85
C ASN A 145 -32.25 -27.17 73.98
N ALA A 146 -31.80 -25.91 74.00
CA ALA A 146 -32.24 -24.93 75.00
C ALA A 146 -33.75 -24.64 74.89
N ARG A 147 -34.28 -24.57 73.67
CA ARG A 147 -35.73 -24.40 73.42
C ARG A 147 -36.53 -25.58 73.93
N GLN A 148 -36.04 -26.81 73.77
CA GLN A 148 -36.67 -27.99 74.36
C GLN A 148 -36.72 -27.88 75.89
N GLY A 149 -35.66 -27.36 76.52
CA GLY A 149 -35.64 -27.08 77.97
C GLY A 149 -36.69 -26.05 78.42
N VAL A 150 -37.00 -25.06 77.59
CA VAL A 150 -38.10 -24.11 77.88
C VAL A 150 -39.46 -24.80 77.80
N VAL A 151 -39.68 -25.68 76.84
CA VAL A 151 -40.94 -26.43 76.69
C VAL A 151 -41.18 -27.34 77.90
N THR A 152 -40.16 -28.04 78.39
CA THR A 152 -40.28 -28.88 79.59
C THR A 152 -40.54 -28.04 80.85
N ALA A 153 -39.82 -26.92 81.03
CA ALA A 153 -40.05 -26.02 82.16
C ALA A 153 -41.42 -25.33 82.12
N GLN A 154 -41.94 -25.01 80.93
CA GLN A 154 -43.29 -24.48 80.77
C GLN A 154 -44.34 -25.52 81.21
N THR A 155 -44.15 -26.78 80.83
CA THR A 155 -45.03 -27.88 81.25
C THR A 155 -45.04 -28.05 82.78
N GLU A 156 -43.90 -27.83 83.44
CA GLU A 156 -43.81 -27.85 84.91
C GLU A 156 -44.58 -26.68 85.55
N VAL A 157 -44.50 -25.47 84.97
CA VAL A 157 -45.28 -24.30 85.42
C VAL A 157 -46.77 -24.58 85.28
N ASP A 158 -47.19 -25.08 84.12
CA ASP A 158 -48.60 -25.39 83.86
C ASP A 158 -49.13 -26.44 84.86
N ARG A 159 -48.32 -27.45 85.20
CA ARG A 159 -48.67 -28.45 86.22
C ARG A 159 -48.80 -27.85 87.61
N ALA A 160 -47.84 -27.02 88.04
CA ALA A 160 -47.88 -26.35 89.34
C ALA A 160 -49.04 -25.35 89.45
N GLU A 161 -49.44 -24.73 88.35
CA GLU A 161 -50.60 -23.84 88.28
C GLU A 161 -51.91 -24.62 88.43
N VAL A 162 -52.03 -25.79 87.78
CA VAL A 162 -53.18 -26.69 87.99
C VAL A 162 -53.29 -27.14 89.44
N GLU A 163 -52.17 -27.46 90.10
CA GLU A 163 -52.13 -27.86 91.51
C GLU A 163 -52.54 -26.73 92.46
N LEU A 164 -52.01 -25.51 92.25
CA LEU A 164 -52.43 -24.32 92.99
C LEU A 164 -53.93 -24.04 92.83
N ASN A 165 -54.45 -24.18 91.61
CA ASN A 165 -55.88 -24.01 91.33
C ASN A 165 -56.75 -25.08 92.02
N ALA A 166 -56.25 -26.32 92.13
CA ALA A 166 -56.91 -27.37 92.91
C ALA A 166 -56.91 -27.05 94.41
N ALA A 167 -55.77 -26.65 94.97
CA ALA A 167 -55.64 -26.26 96.38
C ALA A 167 -56.52 -25.05 96.73
N ASN A 168 -56.59 -24.03 95.85
CA ASN A 168 -57.46 -22.87 96.03
C ASN A 168 -58.96 -23.23 95.99
N ARG A 169 -59.35 -24.25 95.22
CA ARG A 169 -60.74 -24.75 95.22
C ARG A 169 -61.04 -25.50 96.51
N GLU A 170 -60.10 -26.26 97.05
CA GLU A 170 -60.24 -26.95 98.33
C GLU A 170 -60.32 -25.97 99.50
N LEU A 171 -59.42 -24.97 99.55
CA LEU A 171 -59.45 -23.92 100.57
C LEU A 171 -60.80 -23.19 100.58
N ARG A 172 -61.32 -22.79 99.42
CA ARG A 172 -62.64 -22.14 99.29
C ARG A 172 -63.78 -23.02 99.79
N ARG A 173 -63.74 -24.33 99.50
CA ARG A 173 -64.74 -25.27 100.04
C ARG A 173 -64.65 -25.37 101.56
N ASN A 174 -63.43 -25.47 102.11
CA ASN A 174 -63.21 -25.59 103.54
C ASN A 174 -63.57 -24.30 104.29
N GLU A 175 -63.36 -23.13 103.68
CA GLU A 175 -63.80 -21.83 104.20
C GLU A 175 -65.32 -21.80 104.40
N GLN A 176 -66.09 -22.18 103.37
CA GLN A 176 -67.55 -22.29 103.45
C GLN A 176 -68.01 -23.30 104.51
N LEU A 177 -67.32 -24.44 104.61
CA LEU A 177 -67.65 -25.48 105.59
C LEU A 177 -67.34 -25.05 107.03
N LEU A 178 -66.26 -24.29 107.24
CA LEU A 178 -65.89 -23.74 108.56
C LEU A 178 -66.92 -22.70 109.03
N GLU A 179 -67.37 -21.81 108.13
CA GLU A 179 -68.44 -20.85 108.41
C GLU A 179 -69.76 -21.55 108.79
N SER A 180 -70.05 -22.69 108.17
CA SER A 180 -71.20 -23.53 108.52
C SER A 180 -71.01 -24.42 109.76
N GLY A 181 -69.83 -24.39 110.40
CA GLY A 181 -69.52 -25.12 111.63
C GLY A 181 -69.27 -26.63 111.48
N VAL A 182 -69.02 -27.11 110.24
CA VAL A 182 -68.97 -28.54 109.90
C VAL A 182 -67.56 -29.14 110.05
N ILE A 183 -66.50 -28.32 109.99
CA ILE A 183 -65.10 -28.77 110.07
C ILE A 183 -64.32 -28.10 111.20
N ALA A 184 -63.22 -28.71 111.65
CA ALA A 184 -62.34 -28.15 112.67
C ALA A 184 -61.37 -27.10 112.10
N ARG A 185 -60.98 -26.10 112.90
CA ARG A 185 -60.04 -25.04 112.48
C ARG A 185 -58.69 -25.57 111.99
N SER A 186 -58.22 -26.67 112.57
CA SER A 186 -57.00 -27.37 112.11
C SER A 186 -57.09 -27.84 110.65
N GLU A 187 -58.27 -28.21 110.15
CA GLU A 187 -58.46 -28.66 108.77
C GLU A 187 -58.42 -27.49 107.78
N PHE A 188 -58.93 -26.33 108.19
CA PHE A 188 -58.80 -25.09 107.43
C PHE A 188 -57.34 -24.62 107.36
N ASP A 189 -56.64 -24.58 108.49
CA ASP A 189 -55.22 -24.19 108.53
C ASP A 189 -54.37 -25.14 107.66
N SER A 190 -54.67 -26.44 107.68
CA SER A 190 -54.03 -27.43 106.79
C SER A 190 -54.31 -27.19 105.30
N ALA A 191 -55.49 -26.68 104.94
CA ALA A 191 -55.80 -26.31 103.56
C ALA A 191 -55.09 -25.01 103.16
N ARG A 192 -54.93 -24.06 104.09
CA ARG A 192 -54.18 -22.82 103.88
C ARG A 192 -52.70 -23.11 103.60
N ASP A 193 -52.08 -23.95 104.43
CA ASP A 193 -50.68 -24.35 104.26
C ASP A 193 -50.46 -25.11 102.94
N ARG A 194 -51.45 -25.89 102.48
CA ARG A 194 -51.42 -26.53 101.15
C ARG A 194 -51.41 -25.52 100.01
N VAL A 195 -52.21 -24.44 100.09
CA VAL A 195 -52.16 -23.35 99.09
C VAL A 195 -50.80 -22.66 99.11
N GLU A 196 -50.25 -22.39 100.29
CA GLU A 196 -48.94 -21.76 100.43
C GLU A 196 -47.83 -22.61 99.82
N ASN A 197 -47.81 -23.92 100.11
CA ASN A 197 -46.88 -24.88 99.50
C ASN A 197 -47.03 -24.93 97.97
N ALA A 198 -48.26 -24.98 97.44
CA ALA A 198 -48.51 -24.96 96.00
C ALA A 198 -48.07 -23.64 95.34
N ARG A 199 -48.19 -22.51 96.05
CA ARG A 199 -47.71 -21.20 95.58
C ARG A 199 -46.19 -21.14 95.52
N VAL A 200 -45.50 -21.67 96.53
CA VAL A 200 -44.03 -21.79 96.52
C VAL A 200 -43.58 -22.71 95.38
N SER A 201 -44.27 -23.82 95.15
CA SER A 201 -44.03 -24.72 94.01
C SER A 201 -44.16 -24.01 92.66
N LEU A 202 -45.24 -23.24 92.46
CA LEU A 202 -45.43 -22.43 91.23
C LEU A 202 -44.34 -21.39 91.05
N ASN A 203 -43.95 -20.67 92.11
CA ASN A 203 -42.88 -19.68 92.03
C ASN A 203 -41.53 -20.33 91.67
N THR A 204 -41.26 -21.52 92.18
CA THR A 204 -40.05 -22.30 91.88
C THR A 204 -40.05 -22.73 90.42
N ALA A 205 -41.19 -23.24 89.91
CA ALA A 205 -41.36 -23.59 88.51
C ALA A 205 -41.18 -22.37 87.59
N LYS A 206 -41.74 -21.21 87.95
CA LYS A 206 -41.57 -19.95 87.20
C LYS A 206 -40.12 -19.47 87.16
N ALA A 207 -39.40 -19.54 88.29
CA ALA A 207 -37.98 -19.22 88.34
C ALA A 207 -37.16 -20.15 87.43
N ARG A 208 -37.50 -21.44 87.39
CA ARG A 208 -36.86 -22.42 86.51
C ARG A 208 -37.14 -22.14 85.03
N LEU A 209 -38.36 -21.76 84.67
CA LEU A 209 -38.70 -21.34 83.30
C LEU A 209 -37.90 -20.12 82.86
N GLU A 210 -37.77 -19.11 83.72
CA GLU A 210 -36.98 -17.91 83.39
C GLU A 210 -35.48 -18.24 83.22
N SER A 211 -34.94 -19.13 84.05
CA SER A 211 -33.57 -19.66 83.87
C SER A 211 -33.39 -20.33 82.50
N GLN A 212 -34.36 -21.12 82.04
CA GLN A 212 -34.30 -21.73 80.70
C GLN A 212 -34.44 -20.70 79.58
N ARG A 213 -35.25 -19.66 79.75
CA ARG A 213 -35.36 -18.55 78.78
C ARG A 213 -34.05 -17.78 78.65
N ILE A 214 -33.35 -17.55 79.75
CA ILE A 214 -32.00 -16.96 79.74
C ILE A 214 -31.03 -17.87 78.98
N SER A 215 -31.08 -19.19 79.20
CA SER A 215 -30.26 -20.16 78.47
C SER A 215 -30.49 -20.10 76.95
N VAL A 216 -31.75 -19.96 76.49
CA VAL A 216 -32.06 -19.75 75.06
C VAL A 216 -31.49 -18.44 74.54
N ARG A 217 -31.57 -17.35 75.32
CA ARG A 217 -31.00 -16.04 74.93
C ARG A 217 -29.48 -16.14 74.76
N ASP A 218 -28.79 -16.81 75.69
CA ASP A 218 -27.35 -17.03 75.62
C ASP A 218 -26.96 -17.90 74.43
N ALA A 219 -27.70 -18.99 74.18
CA ALA A 219 -27.49 -19.83 72.99
C ALA A 219 -27.70 -19.05 71.69
N THR A 220 -28.72 -18.17 71.64
CA THR A 220 -29.00 -17.32 70.48
C THR A 220 -27.90 -16.28 70.26
N ALA A 221 -27.37 -15.69 71.34
CA ALA A 221 -26.22 -14.79 71.26
C ALA A 221 -24.99 -15.49 70.68
N ARG A 222 -24.74 -16.76 71.06
CA ARG A 222 -23.67 -17.57 70.46
C ARG A 222 -23.89 -17.81 68.96
N VAL A 223 -25.12 -18.10 68.52
CA VAL A 223 -25.44 -18.22 67.09
C VAL A 223 -25.11 -16.91 66.36
N ASN A 224 -25.53 -15.76 66.88
CA ASN A 224 -25.24 -14.46 66.26
C ASN A 224 -23.72 -14.20 66.16
N GLN A 225 -22.95 -14.57 67.19
CA GLN A 225 -21.49 -14.48 67.16
C GLN A 225 -20.89 -15.39 66.06
N GLN A 226 -21.39 -16.62 65.93
CA GLN A 226 -20.92 -17.55 64.88
C GLN A 226 -21.33 -17.12 63.48
N GLN A 227 -22.49 -16.46 63.31
CA GLN A 227 -22.88 -15.87 62.03
C GLN A 227 -21.94 -14.76 61.58
N ILE A 228 -21.42 -13.96 62.51
CA ILE A 228 -20.39 -12.96 62.20
C ILE A 228 -19.10 -13.66 61.75
N ALA A 229 -18.67 -14.71 62.46
CA ALA A 229 -17.49 -15.49 62.08
C ALA A 229 -17.62 -16.10 60.66
N VAL A 230 -18.78 -16.66 60.31
CA VAL A 230 -19.05 -17.16 58.95
C VAL A 230 -19.01 -16.05 57.92
N ARG A 231 -19.56 -14.86 58.23
CA ARG A 231 -19.51 -13.69 57.33
C ARG A 231 -18.09 -13.23 57.09
N ASP A 232 -17.26 -13.17 58.12
CA ASP A 232 -15.86 -12.75 58.00
C ASP A 232 -15.03 -13.79 57.24
N ALA A 233 -15.25 -15.09 57.48
CA ALA A 233 -14.63 -16.15 56.69
C ALA A 233 -15.05 -16.09 55.21
N ARG A 234 -16.31 -15.77 54.92
CA ARG A 234 -16.78 -15.59 53.54
C ARG A 234 -16.10 -14.40 52.86
N ARG A 235 -15.93 -13.27 53.56
CA ARG A 235 -15.17 -12.12 53.06
C ARG A 235 -13.70 -12.45 52.80
N ALA A 236 -13.10 -13.33 53.62
CA ALA A 236 -11.74 -13.79 53.40
C ALA A 236 -11.63 -14.59 52.08
N VAL A 237 -12.61 -15.47 51.77
CA VAL A 237 -12.69 -16.17 50.48
C VAL A 237 -12.84 -15.18 49.33
N ASP A 238 -13.73 -14.19 49.44
CA ASP A 238 -13.94 -13.19 48.39
C ASP A 238 -12.65 -12.39 48.13
N THR A 239 -11.92 -12.00 49.19
CA THR A 239 -10.64 -11.30 49.09
C THR A 239 -9.57 -12.17 48.43
N ALA A 240 -9.51 -13.45 48.79
CA ALA A 240 -8.59 -14.41 48.16
C ALA A 240 -8.90 -14.60 46.66
N ASN A 241 -10.18 -14.65 46.27
CA ASN A 241 -10.59 -14.71 44.87
C ASN A 241 -10.22 -13.44 44.08
N ILE A 242 -10.31 -12.26 44.70
CA ILE A 242 -9.82 -11.01 44.10
C ILE A 242 -8.32 -11.08 43.86
N ASN A 243 -7.55 -11.65 44.79
CA ASN A 243 -6.11 -11.84 44.62
C ASN A 243 -5.77 -12.82 43.50
N VAL A 244 -6.53 -13.90 43.33
CA VAL A 244 -6.37 -14.80 42.17
C VAL A 244 -6.61 -14.04 40.88
N ARG A 245 -7.69 -13.26 40.80
CA ARG A 245 -8.00 -12.46 39.60
C ARG A 245 -6.90 -11.44 39.30
N SER A 246 -6.36 -10.76 40.30
CA SER A 246 -5.26 -9.80 40.10
C SER A 246 -3.95 -10.48 39.69
N SER A 247 -3.64 -11.67 40.24
CA SER A 247 -2.53 -12.51 39.78
C SER A 247 -2.71 -12.98 38.33
N GLN A 248 -3.94 -13.36 37.95
CA GLN A 248 -4.26 -13.73 36.57
C GLN A 248 -4.03 -12.55 35.61
N SER A 249 -4.54 -11.35 35.94
CA SER A 249 -4.29 -10.16 35.15
C SER A 249 -2.80 -9.85 34.99
N ARG A 250 -1.99 -10.06 36.03
CA ARG A 250 -0.52 -9.90 35.96
C ARG A 250 0.12 -10.92 35.03
N ALA A 251 -0.30 -12.18 35.08
CA ALA A 251 0.19 -13.21 34.16
C ALA A 251 -0.20 -12.91 32.71
N ASP A 252 -1.41 -12.43 32.46
CA ASP A 252 -1.88 -12.05 31.12
C ASP A 252 -1.07 -10.86 30.55
N GLN A 253 -0.77 -9.85 31.39
CA GLN A 253 0.12 -8.74 31.02
C GLN A 253 1.51 -9.26 30.64
N GLN A 254 2.06 -10.16 31.43
CA GLN A 254 3.38 -10.73 31.18
C GLN A 254 3.40 -11.59 29.90
N ALA A 255 2.32 -12.32 29.62
CA ALA A 255 2.15 -13.06 28.38
C ALA A 255 2.06 -12.14 27.16
N ALA A 256 1.40 -10.98 27.29
CA ALA A 256 1.34 -9.97 26.23
C ALA A 256 2.72 -9.36 25.94
N VAL A 257 3.50 -9.05 26.98
CA VAL A 257 4.88 -8.55 26.82
C VAL A 257 5.77 -9.61 26.17
N LEU A 258 5.69 -10.88 26.60
CA LEU A 258 6.41 -11.99 25.99
C LEU A 258 6.05 -12.15 24.51
N ARG A 259 4.77 -12.00 24.13
CA ARG A 259 4.35 -12.03 22.73
C ARG A 259 5.02 -10.91 21.91
N GLY A 260 5.09 -9.71 22.47
CA GLY A 260 5.80 -8.59 21.84
C GLY A 260 7.29 -8.87 21.62
N GLN A 261 7.97 -9.43 22.62
CA GLN A 261 9.39 -9.80 22.53
C GLN A 261 9.62 -10.93 21.52
N ARG A 262 8.77 -11.95 21.50
CA ARG A 262 8.82 -13.01 20.48
C ARG A 262 8.65 -12.46 19.08
N ASN A 263 7.70 -11.55 18.86
CA ASN A 263 7.51 -10.91 17.55
C ASN A 263 8.76 -10.12 17.12
N GLN A 264 9.44 -9.42 18.04
CA GLN A 264 10.71 -8.75 17.73
C GLN A 264 11.81 -9.76 17.40
N ARG A 265 11.91 -10.86 18.14
CA ARG A 265 12.84 -11.96 17.85
C ARG A 265 12.54 -12.55 16.47
N ASP A 266 11.29 -12.81 16.13
CA ASP A 266 10.93 -13.40 14.84
C ASP A 266 11.30 -12.48 13.65
N LYS A 267 11.23 -11.15 13.85
CA LYS A 267 11.68 -10.15 12.88
C LYS A 267 13.19 -10.09 12.67
N THR A 268 13.99 -10.82 13.44
CA THR A 268 15.44 -10.99 13.17
C THR A 268 15.68 -11.81 11.90
N LEU A 269 14.74 -12.68 11.53
CA LEU A 269 14.75 -13.39 10.26
C LEU A 269 13.85 -12.64 9.27
N GLN A 270 14.48 -11.90 8.36
CA GLN A 270 13.76 -11.21 7.32
C GLN A 270 13.38 -12.20 6.21
N ILE A 271 12.08 -12.27 5.91
CA ILE A 271 11.52 -13.10 4.85
C ILE A 271 11.03 -12.24 3.67
N ALA A 272 10.90 -12.86 2.50
CA ALA A 272 10.39 -12.20 1.29
C ALA A 272 8.86 -11.95 1.36
N PRO A 273 8.38 -10.69 1.32
CA PRO A 273 6.95 -10.41 1.32
C PRO A 273 6.27 -10.71 -0.03
N ILE A 274 7.05 -10.68 -1.12
CA ILE A 274 6.62 -10.92 -2.50
C ILE A 274 7.58 -11.90 -3.18
N SER A 275 7.09 -12.60 -4.20
CA SER A 275 7.95 -13.34 -5.11
C SER A 275 8.55 -12.38 -6.14
N GLY A 276 9.83 -12.51 -6.46
CA GLY A 276 10.50 -11.59 -7.37
C GLY A 276 11.99 -11.89 -7.53
N VAL A 277 12.69 -11.01 -8.23
CA VAL A 277 14.15 -11.07 -8.39
C VAL A 277 14.80 -10.08 -7.41
N ILE A 278 15.90 -10.48 -6.76
CA ILE A 278 16.69 -9.56 -5.94
C ILE A 278 17.41 -8.56 -6.84
N ALA A 279 17.04 -7.28 -6.76
CA ALA A 279 17.59 -6.22 -7.61
C ALA A 279 18.95 -5.73 -7.09
N GLU A 280 19.05 -5.47 -5.79
CA GLU A 280 20.28 -5.01 -5.13
C GLU A 280 20.30 -5.45 -3.66
N ILE A 281 21.50 -5.68 -3.13
CA ILE A 281 21.76 -5.94 -1.72
C ILE A 281 22.79 -4.92 -1.22
N PRO A 282 22.34 -3.72 -0.76
CA PRO A 282 23.25 -2.68 -0.28
C PRO A 282 23.91 -3.04 1.06
N SER A 283 23.33 -3.98 1.82
CA SER A 283 23.83 -4.40 3.13
C SER A 283 24.91 -5.49 3.03
N ARG A 284 25.80 -5.57 4.02
CA ARG A 284 26.88 -6.58 4.07
C ARG A 284 26.83 -7.37 5.37
N VAL A 285 27.21 -8.64 5.30
CA VAL A 285 27.41 -9.47 6.49
C VAL A 285 28.38 -8.78 7.44
N GLY A 286 28.03 -8.75 8.73
CA GLY A 286 28.79 -8.08 9.77
C GLY A 286 28.45 -6.60 9.98
N THR A 287 27.70 -5.95 9.09
CA THR A 287 27.22 -4.57 9.33
C THR A 287 26.11 -4.53 10.37
N PHE A 288 25.97 -3.38 11.06
CA PHE A 288 24.94 -3.19 12.07
C PHE A 288 23.72 -2.50 11.43
N ALA A 289 22.60 -3.20 11.42
CA ALA A 289 21.33 -2.67 10.93
C ALA A 289 20.60 -1.94 12.07
N VAL A 290 20.00 -0.80 11.74
CA VAL A 290 19.19 0.00 12.67
C VAL A 290 17.75 0.09 12.17
N ALA A 291 16.81 0.02 13.11
CA ALA A 291 15.39 0.23 12.88
C ALA A 291 14.99 1.64 13.36
N GLY A 292 14.11 2.35 12.64
CA GLY A 292 13.65 3.70 12.99
C GLY A 292 13.46 4.65 11.79
N LEU A 293 13.53 5.96 12.01
CA LEU A 293 13.36 6.98 10.94
C LEU A 293 14.42 6.92 9.82
N SER A 294 15.56 6.30 10.11
CA SER A 294 16.64 6.03 9.15
C SER A 294 16.90 4.52 9.14
N THR A 295 15.91 3.72 8.74
CA THR A 295 16.08 2.26 8.64
C THR A 295 17.20 1.91 7.67
N THR A 296 18.05 0.94 8.03
CA THR A 296 19.02 0.39 7.10
C THR A 296 18.30 -0.42 6.01
N PRO A 297 18.49 -0.08 4.71
CA PRO A 297 18.00 -0.92 3.63
C PRO A 297 18.80 -2.23 3.61
N LEU A 298 18.10 -3.36 3.63
CA LEU A 298 18.72 -4.69 3.59
C LEU A 298 18.88 -5.13 2.14
N MET A 299 17.80 -5.05 1.36
CA MET A 299 17.74 -5.42 -0.06
C MET A 299 16.50 -4.89 -0.75
N THR A 300 16.49 -4.92 -2.08
CA THR A 300 15.36 -4.53 -2.92
C THR A 300 14.87 -5.71 -3.75
N ILE A 301 13.58 -6.03 -3.68
CA ILE A 301 12.95 -7.10 -4.47
C ILE A 301 12.13 -6.47 -5.60
N ALA A 302 12.31 -6.96 -6.81
CA ALA A 302 11.57 -6.53 -8.00
C ALA A 302 10.54 -7.59 -8.42
N ASP A 303 9.27 -7.22 -8.51
CA ASP A 303 8.21 -8.09 -9.03
C ASP A 303 8.26 -8.13 -10.57
N MET A 304 8.70 -9.26 -11.11
CA MET A 304 8.85 -9.52 -12.56
C MET A 304 7.68 -10.31 -13.17
N SER A 305 6.55 -10.44 -12.47
CA SER A 305 5.36 -11.12 -13.02
C SER A 305 4.83 -10.47 -14.29
N THR A 306 4.90 -9.14 -14.36
CA THR A 306 4.72 -8.36 -15.59
C THR A 306 5.91 -7.43 -15.73
N ILE A 307 6.43 -7.35 -16.94
CA ILE A 307 7.59 -6.52 -17.24
C ILE A 307 7.10 -5.33 -18.04
N ASN A 308 7.45 -4.14 -17.56
CA ASN A 308 7.16 -2.89 -18.22
C ASN A 308 8.46 -2.31 -18.78
N VAL A 309 8.34 -1.53 -19.85
CA VAL A 309 9.43 -0.71 -20.38
C VAL A 309 9.01 0.73 -20.25
N GLU A 310 9.80 1.48 -19.48
CA GLU A 310 9.61 2.91 -19.30
C GLU A 310 10.44 3.65 -20.36
N VAL A 311 9.76 4.27 -21.32
CA VAL A 311 10.34 4.93 -22.48
C VAL A 311 10.18 6.44 -22.35
N LYS A 312 11.19 7.20 -22.78
CA LYS A 312 11.21 8.66 -22.68
C LYS A 312 11.01 9.31 -24.05
N VAL A 313 9.76 9.63 -24.38
CA VAL A 313 9.38 10.16 -25.70
C VAL A 313 9.54 11.68 -25.73
N ASP A 314 10.14 12.25 -26.78
CA ASP A 314 10.34 13.70 -26.92
C ASP A 314 9.00 14.47 -27.02
N GLU A 315 8.99 15.73 -26.56
CA GLU A 315 7.83 16.65 -26.58
C GLU A 315 7.21 16.83 -27.97
N THR A 316 7.99 16.71 -29.04
CA THR A 316 7.49 16.84 -30.42
C THR A 316 6.70 15.62 -30.90
N GLU A 317 6.88 14.47 -30.24
CA GLU A 317 6.33 13.19 -30.67
C GLU A 317 5.24 12.65 -29.72
N ILE A 318 5.25 13.11 -28.46
CA ILE A 318 4.30 12.66 -27.44
C ILE A 318 2.83 12.86 -27.82
N ASP A 319 2.51 13.87 -28.62
CA ASP A 319 1.14 14.14 -29.06
C ASP A 319 0.56 12.98 -29.90
N ARG A 320 1.42 12.32 -30.68
CA ARG A 320 1.04 11.19 -31.55
C ARG A 320 0.88 9.86 -30.79
N VAL A 321 1.43 9.77 -29.59
CA VAL A 321 1.40 8.56 -28.76
C VAL A 321 0.11 8.51 -27.94
N SER A 322 -0.61 7.40 -28.02
CA SER A 322 -1.86 7.12 -27.30
C SER A 322 -1.82 5.75 -26.62
N VAL A 323 -2.55 5.62 -25.51
CA VAL A 323 -2.70 4.34 -24.80
C VAL A 323 -3.41 3.33 -25.71
N GLY A 324 -2.94 2.08 -25.72
CA GLY A 324 -3.44 0.99 -26.56
C GLY A 324 -2.68 0.78 -27.88
N GLN A 325 -1.71 1.63 -28.20
CA GLN A 325 -0.91 1.48 -29.42
C GLN A 325 0.06 0.28 -29.32
N PRO A 326 0.22 -0.51 -30.40
CA PRO A 326 1.19 -1.59 -30.43
C PRO A 326 2.61 -1.05 -30.53
N ALA A 327 3.52 -1.64 -29.77
CA ALA A 327 4.93 -1.30 -29.74
C ALA A 327 5.79 -2.54 -29.92
N LYS A 328 6.93 -2.38 -30.60
CA LYS A 328 7.99 -3.38 -30.67
C LYS A 328 9.13 -2.93 -29.79
N ILE A 329 9.57 -3.81 -28.89
CA ILE A 329 10.66 -3.54 -27.95
C ILE A 329 11.85 -4.40 -28.35
N LYS A 330 13.00 -3.76 -28.49
CA LYS A 330 14.30 -4.41 -28.64
C LYS A 330 15.13 -4.13 -27.39
N VAL A 331 15.54 -5.17 -26.68
CA VAL A 331 16.39 -5.04 -25.49
C VAL A 331 17.83 -5.27 -25.90
N ASP A 332 18.73 -4.35 -25.55
CA ASP A 332 20.12 -4.37 -26.03
C ASP A 332 20.85 -5.68 -25.67
N ALA A 333 20.49 -6.28 -24.53
CA ALA A 333 21.08 -7.53 -24.05
C ALA A 333 20.69 -8.78 -24.88
N PHE A 334 19.61 -8.73 -25.67
CA PHE A 334 19.07 -9.87 -26.41
C PHE A 334 19.26 -9.77 -27.93
N GLY A 335 20.19 -8.92 -28.38
CA GLY A 335 20.50 -8.78 -29.81
C GLY A 335 19.29 -8.33 -30.61
N ASP A 336 18.91 -9.08 -31.64
CA ASP A 336 17.81 -8.76 -32.57
C ASP A 336 16.44 -9.33 -32.16
N ALA A 337 16.29 -9.83 -30.93
CA ALA A 337 15.00 -10.29 -30.45
C ALA A 337 14.00 -9.12 -30.32
N GLU A 338 12.95 -9.15 -31.13
CA GLU A 338 11.81 -8.23 -31.02
C GLU A 338 10.76 -8.81 -30.08
N ILE A 339 10.38 -8.04 -29.06
CA ILE A 339 9.33 -8.39 -28.12
C ILE A 339 8.13 -7.48 -28.37
N GLU A 340 6.95 -8.08 -28.49
CA GLU A 340 5.70 -7.33 -28.66
C GLU A 340 5.29 -6.69 -27.34
N GLY A 341 4.75 -5.47 -27.40
CA GLY A 341 4.19 -4.80 -26.24
C GLY A 341 3.09 -3.81 -26.63
N GLU A 342 2.43 -3.28 -25.61
CA GLU A 342 1.35 -2.31 -25.78
C GLU A 342 1.55 -1.13 -24.82
N VAL A 343 1.28 0.08 -25.31
CA VAL A 343 1.33 1.29 -24.48
C VAL A 343 0.20 1.27 -23.46
N THR A 344 0.53 1.12 -22.18
CA THR A 344 -0.47 1.07 -21.09
C THR A 344 -0.67 2.41 -20.41
N GLN A 345 0.37 3.23 -20.33
CA GLN A 345 0.30 4.51 -19.61
C GLN A 345 1.11 5.60 -20.31
N LYS A 346 0.51 6.78 -20.41
CA LYS A 346 1.14 8.03 -20.87
C LYS A 346 1.16 9.01 -19.69
N THR A 347 2.34 9.33 -19.17
CA THR A 347 2.46 10.23 -18.03
C THR A 347 2.41 11.68 -18.51
N PRO A 348 1.54 12.55 -17.92
CA PRO A 348 1.44 13.95 -18.34
C PRO A 348 2.60 14.82 -17.82
N LEU A 349 3.45 14.28 -16.96
CA LEU A 349 4.59 14.98 -16.38
C LEU A 349 5.80 14.91 -17.31
N ALA A 350 6.29 16.07 -17.72
CA ALA A 350 7.56 16.19 -18.44
C ALA A 350 8.74 15.97 -17.48
N VAL A 351 9.68 15.11 -17.88
CA VAL A 351 10.96 14.92 -17.21
C VAL A 351 12.05 15.68 -17.99
N GLY A 352 12.87 16.45 -17.28
CA GLY A 352 14.06 17.10 -17.87
C GLY A 352 15.19 16.09 -18.03
N LYS A 353 16.04 16.27 -19.04
CA LYS A 353 17.18 15.38 -19.33
C LYS A 353 18.23 15.36 -18.20
N SER A 354 18.21 16.31 -17.26
CA SER A 354 19.14 16.39 -16.13
C SER A 354 18.43 16.45 -14.77
N GLN A 355 18.02 15.28 -14.26
CA GLN A 355 17.93 15.07 -12.82
C GLN A 355 19.03 14.10 -12.39
N THR A 356 20.28 14.53 -12.51
CA THR A 356 21.38 13.93 -11.77
C THR A 356 21.28 14.40 -10.32
N SER A 357 20.69 13.57 -9.46
CA SER A 357 20.79 13.70 -8.01
C SER A 357 22.24 13.44 -7.58
N GLY A 358 23.07 14.47 -7.50
CA GLY A 358 24.41 14.36 -6.90
C GLY A 358 25.39 15.47 -7.28
N GLY A 359 25.53 16.48 -6.39
CA GLY A 359 26.74 17.30 -6.28
C GLY A 359 26.80 18.58 -7.15
N LEU A 360 26.96 19.72 -6.47
CA LEU A 360 27.38 21.05 -6.95
C LEU A 360 26.86 21.49 -8.34
N SER A 361 25.70 22.13 -8.31
CA SER A 361 25.00 22.74 -9.44
C SER A 361 25.79 23.88 -10.11
N THR A 362 26.45 23.61 -11.23
CA THR A 362 26.58 24.62 -12.29
C THR A 362 25.31 24.60 -13.13
N ASN A 363 24.39 25.52 -12.85
CA ASN A 363 23.20 25.78 -13.67
C ASN A 363 23.65 26.31 -15.05
N ILE A 364 23.95 25.42 -15.98
CA ILE A 364 24.02 25.77 -17.39
C ILE A 364 22.57 25.86 -17.87
N ASN A 365 22.10 27.07 -18.16
CA ASN A 365 20.83 27.32 -18.86
C ASN A 365 20.93 26.77 -20.29
N VAL A 366 20.94 25.45 -20.44
CA VAL A 366 20.59 24.81 -21.71
C VAL A 366 19.08 24.70 -21.69
N GLN A 367 18.44 25.14 -22.77
CA GLN A 367 17.02 24.94 -23.00
C GLN A 367 16.79 23.42 -23.09
N GLU A 368 16.49 22.78 -21.97
CA GLU A 368 16.42 21.33 -21.88
C GLU A 368 15.25 20.82 -22.73
N ALA A 369 15.55 19.90 -23.66
CA ALA A 369 14.51 19.14 -24.34
C ALA A 369 13.73 18.34 -23.29
N LYS A 370 12.41 18.52 -23.27
CA LYS A 370 11.51 17.81 -22.36
C LYS A 370 11.13 16.47 -22.95
N GLU A 371 11.15 15.44 -22.10
CA GLU A 371 10.69 14.11 -22.46
C GLU A 371 9.48 13.74 -21.61
N PHE A 372 8.63 12.87 -22.14
CA PHE A 372 7.45 12.36 -21.46
C PHE A 372 7.59 10.86 -21.26
N ARG A 373 7.26 10.42 -20.04
CA ARG A 373 7.34 9.02 -19.65
C ARG A 373 6.15 8.23 -20.19
N VAL A 374 6.43 7.25 -21.03
CA VAL A 374 5.46 6.30 -21.57
C VAL A 374 5.81 4.90 -21.05
N VAL A 375 4.82 4.20 -20.50
CA VAL A 375 4.98 2.83 -20.00
C VAL A 375 4.39 1.88 -21.03
N ILE A 376 5.20 0.91 -21.45
CA ILE A 376 4.83 -0.13 -22.40
C ILE A 376 4.88 -1.47 -21.68
N GLN A 377 3.75 -2.17 -21.63
CA GLN A 377 3.69 -3.51 -21.05
C GLN A 377 4.08 -4.52 -22.12
N LEU A 378 5.05 -5.38 -21.81
CA LEU A 378 5.46 -6.43 -22.73
C LEU A 378 4.42 -7.57 -22.72
N LYS A 379 4.13 -8.13 -23.90
CA LYS A 379 3.19 -9.24 -24.11
C LYS A 379 3.89 -10.40 -24.80
N ASN A 380 3.37 -11.61 -24.61
CA ASN A 380 3.84 -12.83 -25.27
C ASN A 380 5.35 -13.09 -25.10
N LEU A 381 5.85 -13.04 -23.86
CA LEU A 381 7.25 -13.37 -23.57
C LEU A 381 7.48 -14.88 -23.55
N PRO A 382 8.45 -15.40 -24.33
CA PRO A 382 9.02 -16.71 -24.10
C PRO A 382 9.63 -16.80 -22.68
N GLU A 383 9.45 -17.93 -21.99
CA GLU A 383 9.94 -18.13 -20.61
C GLU A 383 11.47 -17.93 -20.48
N GLU A 384 12.24 -18.24 -21.52
CA GLU A 384 13.69 -18.02 -21.56
C GLU A 384 14.06 -16.53 -21.51
N LEU A 385 13.34 -15.68 -22.25
CA LEU A 385 13.53 -14.23 -22.24
C LEU A 385 13.02 -13.63 -20.92
N GLN A 386 11.91 -14.15 -20.39
CA GLN A 386 11.37 -13.70 -19.11
C GLN A 386 12.35 -13.92 -17.94
N ASN A 387 13.03 -15.06 -17.92
CA ASN A 387 14.02 -15.38 -16.89
C ASN A 387 15.36 -14.66 -17.08
N GLY A 388 15.67 -14.21 -18.31
CA GLY A 388 16.88 -13.44 -18.61
C GLY A 388 16.71 -11.93 -18.41
N LEU A 389 15.48 -11.41 -18.46
CA LEU A 389 15.22 -9.99 -18.23
C LEU A 389 15.57 -9.59 -16.79
N ARG A 390 16.32 -8.49 -16.64
CA ARG A 390 16.67 -7.87 -15.35
C ARG A 390 16.15 -6.44 -15.29
N PRO A 391 15.79 -5.95 -14.09
CA PRO A 391 15.46 -4.53 -13.90
C PRO A 391 16.64 -3.65 -14.34
N GLY A 392 16.35 -2.53 -15.00
CA GLY A 392 17.34 -1.52 -15.38
C GLY A 392 18.07 -1.78 -16.71
N MET A 393 17.69 -2.80 -17.48
CA MET A 393 18.26 -2.99 -18.82
C MET A 393 17.75 -1.95 -19.81
N SER A 394 18.63 -1.46 -20.68
CA SER A 394 18.27 -0.55 -21.76
C SER A 394 17.42 -1.26 -22.81
N ALA A 395 16.39 -0.58 -23.28
CA ALA A 395 15.52 -1.04 -24.34
C ALA A 395 15.19 0.09 -25.31
N THR A 396 15.11 -0.24 -26.60
CA THR A 396 14.60 0.66 -27.63
C THR A 396 13.18 0.23 -27.97
N ALA A 397 12.24 1.17 -27.90
CA ALA A 397 10.84 0.93 -28.24
C ALA A 397 10.46 1.66 -29.53
N THR A 398 9.84 0.93 -30.44
CA THR A 398 9.24 1.45 -31.67
C THR A 398 7.72 1.38 -31.53
N ILE A 399 7.10 2.51 -31.21
CA ILE A 399 5.65 2.64 -31.02
C ILE A 399 5.00 2.94 -32.37
N THR A 400 4.03 2.13 -32.78
CA THR A 400 3.26 2.39 -34.00
C THR A 400 2.09 3.33 -33.66
N THR A 401 2.17 4.58 -34.08
CA THR A 401 1.18 5.62 -33.75
C THR A 401 -0.06 5.55 -34.63
N GLN A 402 0.15 5.41 -35.95
CA GLN A 402 -0.91 5.32 -36.95
C GLN A 402 -0.53 4.34 -38.05
N THR A 403 -1.53 3.67 -38.61
CA THR A 403 -1.37 2.73 -39.72
C THR A 403 -2.37 3.08 -40.81
N ALA A 404 -1.87 3.30 -42.02
CA ALA A 404 -2.68 3.56 -43.21
C ALA A 404 -2.53 2.39 -44.18
N GLN A 405 -3.64 1.90 -44.74
CA GLN A 405 -3.64 0.80 -45.70
C GLN A 405 -3.96 1.33 -47.11
N ASN A 406 -3.36 0.70 -48.12
CA ASN A 406 -3.55 1.02 -49.55
C ASN A 406 -3.34 2.51 -49.86
N VAL A 407 -2.14 3.02 -49.60
CA VAL A 407 -1.84 4.45 -49.71
C VAL A 407 -0.86 4.76 -50.84
N ILE A 408 -1.06 5.91 -51.48
CA ILE A 408 -0.06 6.50 -52.37
C ILE A 408 1.01 7.14 -51.49
N ALA A 409 2.17 6.50 -51.42
CA ALA A 409 3.31 6.95 -50.62
C ALA A 409 4.32 7.65 -51.52
N VAL A 410 4.65 8.89 -51.17
CA VAL A 410 5.65 9.69 -51.86
C VAL A 410 6.88 9.84 -50.96
N PRO A 411 8.11 9.66 -51.47
CA PRO A 411 9.30 9.91 -50.67
C PRO A 411 9.31 11.32 -50.07
N LEU A 412 9.70 11.46 -48.80
CA LEU A 412 9.72 12.72 -48.05
C LEU A 412 10.42 13.87 -48.81
N GLN A 413 11.47 13.52 -49.55
CA GLN A 413 12.27 14.43 -50.38
C GLN A 413 11.53 15.10 -51.55
N ALA A 414 10.37 14.59 -51.96
CA ALA A 414 9.61 15.10 -53.12
C ALA A 414 8.58 16.18 -52.76
N VAL A 415 8.26 16.36 -51.48
CA VAL A 415 7.30 17.35 -51.01
C VAL A 415 7.99 18.70 -50.85
N VAL A 416 7.48 19.74 -51.51
CA VAL A 416 8.03 21.09 -51.49
C VAL A 416 7.00 22.05 -50.91
N GLU A 417 7.44 22.95 -50.03
CA GLU A 417 6.61 24.01 -49.48
C GLU A 417 6.80 25.31 -50.30
N LYS A 418 5.74 25.76 -50.96
CA LYS A 418 5.74 27.05 -51.66
C LYS A 418 5.06 28.09 -50.77
N ARG A 419 5.80 29.15 -50.40
CA ARG A 419 5.18 30.31 -49.76
C ARG A 419 4.39 31.09 -50.82
N PRO A 420 3.12 31.47 -50.57
CA PRO A 420 2.44 32.41 -51.44
C PRO A 420 3.16 33.76 -51.38
N ASP A 421 3.46 34.33 -52.54
CA ASP A 421 4.08 35.65 -52.65
C ASP A 421 3.13 36.69 -52.01
N ALA A 422 3.55 37.28 -50.90
CA ALA A 422 2.85 38.39 -50.25
C ALA A 422 3.01 39.66 -51.09
N GLY A 423 2.21 39.77 -52.15
CA GLY A 423 2.02 41.02 -52.88
C GLY A 423 1.11 41.97 -52.11
N ALA A 424 1.65 42.72 -51.14
CA ALA A 424 1.22 44.06 -50.72
C ALA A 424 1.94 44.46 -49.43
N SER A 425 2.88 45.39 -49.52
CA SER A 425 3.41 46.11 -48.36
C SER A 425 2.29 46.98 -47.75
N PRO A 426 1.99 46.91 -46.44
CA PRO A 426 1.13 47.90 -45.83
C PRO A 426 1.90 49.22 -45.69
N SER A 427 1.31 50.32 -46.17
CA SER A 427 1.81 51.67 -45.90
C SER A 427 1.56 52.02 -44.43
N PRO A 428 2.50 52.64 -43.70
CA PRO A 428 2.25 53.06 -42.33
C PRO A 428 1.43 54.35 -42.30
N SER A 429 0.23 54.31 -41.73
CA SER A 429 -0.46 55.49 -41.21
C SER A 429 -0.16 55.67 -39.72
N PRO A 430 0.09 56.89 -39.23
CA PRO A 430 0.43 57.12 -37.83
C PRO A 430 -0.82 57.16 -36.93
N GLN A 431 -0.65 56.67 -35.70
CA GLN A 431 -1.49 56.78 -34.49
C GLN A 431 -2.69 55.82 -34.32
N GLY A 432 -2.59 54.99 -33.27
CA GLY A 432 -3.74 54.39 -32.57
C GLY A 432 -3.60 52.90 -32.24
N ASN A 433 -3.32 52.60 -30.96
CA ASN A 433 -3.52 51.36 -30.19
C ASN A 433 -3.42 49.97 -30.88
N GLY A 434 -2.36 49.23 -30.50
CA GLY A 434 -2.33 47.77 -30.28
C GLY A 434 -2.53 46.84 -31.48
N PRO A 435 -1.51 46.09 -31.94
CA PRO A 435 -1.71 45.12 -33.02
C PRO A 435 -2.23 43.77 -32.50
N GLU A 436 -3.42 43.38 -32.94
CA GLU A 436 -3.82 41.98 -33.09
C GLU A 436 -2.89 41.26 -34.10
N PRO A 437 -2.63 39.95 -33.97
CA PRO A 437 -1.80 39.23 -34.92
C PRO A 437 -2.55 39.06 -36.25
N ALA A 438 -2.06 39.71 -37.31
CA ALA A 438 -2.48 39.43 -38.67
C ALA A 438 -2.08 38.00 -39.06
N ASP A 439 -3.07 37.20 -39.49
CA ASP A 439 -2.91 35.81 -39.91
C ASP A 439 -2.03 35.74 -41.17
N ARG A 440 -0.84 35.15 -41.05
CA ARG A 440 0.09 34.97 -42.17
C ARG A 440 -0.45 33.86 -43.08
N PRO A 441 -0.45 34.02 -44.42
CA PRO A 441 -0.95 32.96 -45.30
C PRO A 441 -0.10 31.69 -45.15
N LYS A 442 -0.76 30.57 -44.86
CA LYS A 442 -0.12 29.26 -44.63
C LYS A 442 0.62 28.81 -45.90
N PRO A 443 1.83 28.23 -45.81
CA PRO A 443 2.55 27.71 -46.97
C PRO A 443 1.77 26.55 -47.60
N ILE A 444 1.72 26.51 -48.94
CA ILE A 444 1.05 25.45 -49.69
C ILE A 444 2.06 24.32 -49.95
N LYS A 445 1.72 23.10 -49.54
CA LYS A 445 2.51 21.89 -49.80
C LYS A 445 2.14 21.33 -51.16
N GLY A 446 3.13 21.02 -51.98
CA GLY A 446 2.89 20.43 -53.30
C GLY A 446 4.04 19.54 -53.74
N VAL A 447 3.77 18.75 -54.77
CA VAL A 447 4.70 17.80 -55.37
C VAL A 447 4.83 18.12 -56.86
N TYR A 448 6.03 17.98 -57.40
CA TYR A 448 6.27 18.16 -58.83
C TYR A 448 6.05 16.85 -59.58
N VAL A 449 5.14 16.87 -60.55
CA VAL A 449 4.83 15.74 -61.45
C VAL A 449 5.44 16.02 -62.82
N LEU A 450 5.92 14.97 -63.47
CA LEU A 450 6.44 15.03 -64.83
C LEU A 450 5.36 14.62 -65.84
N GLU A 451 4.88 15.57 -66.64
CA GLU A 451 3.95 15.36 -67.77
C GLU A 451 4.63 15.86 -69.05
N ASP A 452 4.80 15.02 -70.08
CA ASP A 452 5.41 15.37 -71.38
C ASP A 452 6.78 16.09 -71.29
N ASN A 453 7.64 15.61 -70.39
CA ASN A 453 8.98 16.17 -70.11
C ASN A 453 8.96 17.62 -69.58
N LYS A 454 7.80 18.11 -69.13
CA LYS A 454 7.59 19.39 -68.47
C LYS A 454 7.17 19.17 -67.01
N VAL A 455 7.62 20.07 -66.15
CA VAL A 455 7.29 20.01 -64.72
C VAL A 455 5.97 20.71 -64.43
N LYS A 456 5.08 20.02 -63.73
CA LYS A 456 3.82 20.56 -63.23
C LYS A 456 3.82 20.52 -61.71
N PHE A 457 3.49 21.63 -61.08
CA PHE A 457 3.31 21.68 -59.62
C PHE A 457 1.87 21.25 -59.30
N VAL A 458 1.73 20.20 -58.52
CA VAL A 458 0.44 19.70 -58.06
C VAL A 458 0.36 19.94 -56.57
N GLU A 459 -0.65 20.70 -56.15
CA GLU A 459 -0.96 20.85 -54.73
C GLU A 459 -1.46 19.51 -54.17
N VAL A 460 -0.91 19.11 -53.03
CA VAL A 460 -1.23 17.82 -52.40
C VAL A 460 -1.57 17.99 -50.94
N GLU A 461 -2.56 17.22 -50.50
CA GLU A 461 -2.85 17.07 -49.09
C GLU A 461 -2.05 15.88 -48.54
N THR A 462 -1.26 16.14 -47.49
CA THR A 462 -0.42 15.14 -46.84
C THR A 462 -1.16 14.53 -45.65
N GLY A 463 -1.18 13.20 -45.59
CA GLY A 463 -1.65 12.43 -44.45
C GLY A 463 -0.49 12.00 -43.54
N ILE A 464 -0.44 10.70 -43.25
CA ILE A 464 0.50 10.11 -42.31
C ILE A 464 1.94 10.14 -42.86
N THR A 465 2.90 10.52 -42.02
CA THR A 465 4.33 10.45 -42.33
C THR A 465 4.93 9.16 -41.76
N GLY A 466 5.47 8.32 -42.64
CA GLY A 466 6.31 7.18 -42.30
C GLY A 466 7.79 7.55 -42.22
N GLU A 467 8.66 6.55 -42.10
CA GLU A 467 10.11 6.75 -41.92
C GLU A 467 10.79 7.41 -43.13
N SER A 468 10.42 7.02 -44.35
CA SER A 468 10.99 7.55 -45.60
C SER A 468 9.96 8.14 -46.57
N ASP A 469 8.68 7.90 -46.34
CA ASP A 469 7.58 8.30 -47.22
C ASP A 469 6.47 9.06 -46.47
N ILE A 470 5.74 9.89 -47.20
CA ILE A 470 4.52 10.57 -46.76
C ILE A 470 3.34 10.03 -47.57
N GLN A 471 2.23 9.73 -46.88
CA GLN A 471 0.94 9.45 -47.51
C GLN A 471 0.37 10.72 -48.15
N ILE A 472 -0.10 10.62 -49.38
CA ILE A 472 -0.88 11.66 -50.04
C ILE A 472 -2.35 11.25 -50.07
N THR A 473 -3.23 12.08 -49.51
CA THR A 473 -4.68 11.83 -49.44
C THR A 473 -5.43 12.40 -50.64
N ALA A 474 -4.95 13.52 -51.20
CA ALA A 474 -5.54 14.17 -52.36
C ALA A 474 -4.47 14.82 -53.25
N GLY A 475 -4.74 14.86 -54.57
CA GLY A 475 -3.93 15.57 -55.56
C GLY A 475 -3.14 14.68 -56.54
N LEU A 476 -2.81 13.45 -56.16
CA LEU A 476 -2.02 12.52 -57.00
C LEU A 476 -2.77 11.22 -57.28
N SER A 477 -2.45 10.60 -58.43
CA SER A 477 -3.02 9.32 -58.87
C SER A 477 -1.94 8.27 -59.05
N GLU A 478 -2.34 6.99 -58.93
CA GLU A 478 -1.45 5.85 -59.14
C GLU A 478 -0.77 5.89 -60.53
N GLY A 479 0.53 5.61 -60.57
CA GLY A 479 1.31 5.56 -61.80
C GLY A 479 1.87 6.89 -62.30
N GLN A 480 1.59 8.02 -61.65
CA GLN A 480 2.21 9.31 -61.99
C GLN A 480 3.71 9.32 -61.63
N GLU A 481 4.52 9.97 -62.47
CA GLU A 481 5.96 10.15 -62.22
C GLU A 481 6.20 11.41 -61.39
N VAL A 482 6.61 11.22 -60.14
CA VAL A 482 6.94 12.29 -59.20
C VAL A 482 8.43 12.57 -59.20
N ILE A 483 8.79 13.85 -59.19
CA ILE A 483 10.18 14.29 -59.11
C ILE A 483 10.65 14.28 -57.64
N THR A 484 11.67 13.48 -57.33
CA THR A 484 12.13 13.23 -55.95
C THR A 484 13.42 13.95 -55.57
N GLY A 485 14.17 14.51 -56.53
CA GLY A 485 15.40 15.25 -56.22
C GLY A 485 16.23 15.66 -57.45
N PRO A 486 17.37 16.35 -57.23
CA PRO A 486 17.92 16.81 -55.94
C PRO A 486 17.10 17.97 -55.30
N SER A 487 17.07 18.07 -53.96
CA SER A 487 16.32 19.11 -53.22
C SER A 487 16.65 20.55 -53.64
N ARG A 488 17.92 20.81 -53.99
CA ARG A 488 18.39 22.10 -54.49
C ARG A 488 17.74 22.50 -55.82
N VAL A 489 17.43 21.50 -56.65
CA VAL A 489 16.78 21.63 -57.95
C VAL A 489 15.27 21.79 -57.72
N LEU A 490 14.66 20.96 -56.86
CA LEU A 490 13.24 21.06 -56.48
C LEU A 490 12.81 22.44 -55.97
N ASN A 491 13.65 23.11 -55.18
CA ASN A 491 13.33 24.44 -54.64
C ASN A 491 13.46 25.59 -55.66
N THR A 492 14.14 25.36 -56.78
CA THR A 492 14.39 26.38 -57.82
C THR A 492 13.62 26.10 -59.12
N LEU A 493 12.94 24.96 -59.19
CA LEU A 493 12.12 24.58 -60.34
C LEU A 493 10.90 25.50 -60.46
N LYS A 494 10.63 25.92 -61.70
CA LYS A 494 9.41 26.65 -62.07
C LYS A 494 8.50 25.74 -62.87
N GLU A 495 7.20 25.94 -62.70
CA GLU A 495 6.19 25.28 -63.51
C GLU A 495 6.46 25.50 -65.01
N GLY A 496 6.35 24.43 -65.81
CA GLY A 496 6.62 24.43 -67.25
C GLY A 496 8.09 24.29 -67.66
N THR A 497 9.03 24.14 -66.70
CA THR A 497 10.45 23.91 -67.01
C THR A 497 10.63 22.53 -67.64
N VAL A 498 11.34 22.46 -68.77
CA VAL A 498 11.75 21.19 -69.38
C VAL A 498 12.91 20.63 -68.55
N VAL A 499 12.79 19.38 -68.12
CA VAL A 499 13.80 18.69 -67.32
C VAL A 499 14.29 17.46 -68.06
N LYS A 500 15.50 16.99 -67.73
CA LYS A 500 16.03 15.75 -68.27
C LYS A 500 16.02 14.69 -67.17
N LYS A 501 15.43 13.52 -67.45
CA LYS A 501 15.46 12.38 -66.53
C LYS A 501 16.92 11.96 -66.32
N GLN A 502 17.37 11.98 -65.08
CA GLN A 502 18.64 11.38 -64.70
C GLN A 502 18.44 9.86 -64.65
N ALA A 503 19.31 9.09 -65.29
CA ALA A 503 19.28 7.64 -65.17
C ALA A 503 19.55 7.27 -63.70
N ALA A 504 18.60 6.55 -63.08
CA ALA A 504 18.65 6.24 -61.65
C ALA A 504 19.94 5.48 -61.30
N PRO A 505 20.63 5.80 -60.19
CA PRO A 505 21.57 4.85 -59.61
C PRO A 505 20.77 3.61 -59.15
N GLN A 506 21.26 2.42 -59.47
CA GLN A 506 20.69 1.16 -58.99
C GLN A 506 20.52 1.24 -57.47
N ARG A 507 19.29 1.05 -56.98
CA ARG A 507 19.02 0.86 -55.56
C ARG A 507 19.81 -0.35 -55.09
N ALA A 508 20.84 -0.14 -54.27
CA ALA A 508 21.40 -1.21 -53.45
C ALA A 508 20.29 -1.61 -52.47
N GLY A 509 19.77 -2.82 -52.65
CA GLY A 509 18.77 -3.41 -51.78
C GLY A 509 19.42 -4.03 -50.53
N SER A 510 18.59 -4.04 -49.48
CA SER A 510 18.73 -4.57 -48.11
C SER A 510 19.73 -3.86 -47.21
#